data_AF-A0A968DVH0-F1
#
_entry.id   AF-A0A968DVH0-F1
#
_cell.length_a   1.000
_cell.length_b   1.000
_cell.length_c   1.000
_cell.angle_alpha   90.00
_cell.angle_beta   90.00
_cell.angle_gamma   90.00
#
_symmetry.space_group_name_H-M   'P 1'
#
loop_
_entity.id
_entity.type
_entity.pdbx_description
1 polymer ?
#
loop_
_entity_poly.entity_id
_entity_poly.type
_entity_poly.pdbx_seq_one_letter_code
_entity_poly.pdbx_strand_id
1 'polypeptide(L)'
;MKRKKQAIIKAFATMIGMIIGVGMFGVPYALSKSGFLVGLLYLIGLGLIMLILHHFYTDVVLNTKEKHRYIGYAKQYLGKWGRRVAYVSSLFGITGGLIAYFIVGGEFLYALLGPVFGGEVFNYQVIFFVFLAFAVLVGLRLISTIEIGMTIFLLLVMAIIFSYGIPKVNLLNLTTFNHAHIFLPYGVILFAIGGMNAIPEIRDVLRGYGRDMRMVVTWSSIVPLA
;
A
#
# COMPACT_ATOMS: atom_id res chain seq x y z
N MET A 1 4.97 -29.96 6.44
CA MET A 1 5.66 -28.98 5.56
C MET A 1 4.74 -28.24 4.59
N LYS A 2 3.88 -28.90 3.78
CA LYS A 2 3.03 -28.22 2.77
C LYS A 2 2.11 -27.12 3.35
N ARG A 3 1.43 -27.38 4.47
CA ARG A 3 0.54 -26.39 5.14
C ARG A 3 1.27 -25.14 5.63
N LYS A 4 2.48 -25.29 6.20
CA LYS A 4 3.33 -24.17 6.64
C LYS A 4 3.73 -23.28 5.46
N LYS A 5 4.21 -23.89 4.37
CA LYS A 5 4.60 -23.16 3.15
C LYS A 5 3.42 -22.37 2.57
N GLN A 6 2.23 -22.98 2.51
CA GLN A 6 1.02 -22.29 2.07
C GLN A 6 0.64 -21.11 2.97
N ALA A 7 0.75 -21.26 4.29
CA ALA A 7 0.46 -20.17 5.23
C ALA A 7 1.44 -18.99 5.06
N ILE A 8 2.75 -19.27 4.88
CA ILE A 8 3.77 -18.25 4.62
C ILE A 8 3.47 -17.49 3.32
N ILE A 9 3.17 -18.22 2.23
CA ILE A 9 2.86 -17.59 0.93
C ILE A 9 1.62 -16.71 1.05
N LYS A 10 0.56 -17.19 1.71
CA LYS A 10 -0.66 -16.39 1.93
C LYS A 10 -0.38 -15.14 2.76
N ALA A 11 0.37 -15.28 3.85
CA ALA A 11 0.74 -14.16 4.71
C ALA A 11 1.57 -13.10 3.96
N PHE A 12 2.53 -13.55 3.16
CA PHE A 12 3.32 -12.69 2.29
C PHE A 12 2.45 -11.96 1.25
N ALA A 13 1.56 -12.68 0.57
CA ALA A 13 0.63 -12.09 -0.38
C ALA A 13 -0.31 -11.06 0.27
N THR A 14 -0.85 -11.36 1.46
CA THR A 14 -1.71 -10.43 2.21
C THR A 14 -0.97 -9.14 2.58
N MET A 15 0.27 -9.23 3.05
CA MET A 15 1.02 -8.03 3.44
C MET A 15 1.49 -7.24 2.22
N ILE A 16 1.94 -7.90 1.15
CA ILE A 16 2.29 -7.23 -0.10
C ILE A 16 1.07 -6.57 -0.73
N GLY A 17 -0.09 -7.23 -0.79
CA GLY A 17 -1.31 -6.63 -1.35
C GLY A 17 -1.79 -5.41 -0.56
N MET A 18 -1.47 -5.34 0.73
CA MET A 18 -1.74 -4.14 1.54
C MET A 18 -0.76 -3.00 1.24
N ILE A 19 0.51 -3.30 1.00
CA ILE A 19 1.56 -2.29 0.75
C ILE A 19 1.51 -1.81 -0.71
N ILE A 20 1.53 -2.73 -1.66
CA ILE A 20 1.46 -2.41 -3.09
C ILE A 20 0.02 -2.02 -3.42
N GLY A 21 -0.20 -0.72 -3.45
CA GLY A 21 -1.48 -0.13 -3.81
C GLY A 21 -1.30 1.13 -4.66
N VAL A 22 -2.34 1.96 -4.68
CA VAL A 22 -2.41 3.17 -5.50
C VAL A 22 -1.24 4.15 -5.25
N GLY A 23 -0.68 4.17 -4.03
CA GLY A 23 0.44 5.06 -3.70
C GLY A 23 1.68 4.87 -4.57
N MET A 24 1.92 3.65 -5.08
CA MET A 24 3.03 3.33 -5.98
C MET A 24 3.04 4.22 -7.23
N PHE A 25 1.87 4.54 -7.80
CA PHE A 25 1.79 5.36 -9.02
C PHE A 25 2.20 6.82 -8.79
N GLY A 26 2.11 7.31 -7.55
CA GLY A 26 2.55 8.66 -7.20
C GLY A 26 4.07 8.79 -7.07
N VAL A 27 4.79 7.70 -6.78
CA VAL A 27 6.23 7.73 -6.49
C VAL A 27 7.04 8.25 -7.68
N PRO A 28 6.88 7.75 -8.93
CA PRO A 28 7.63 8.28 -10.09
C PRO A 28 7.38 9.78 -10.31
N TYR A 29 6.14 10.23 -10.13
CA TYR A 29 5.81 11.65 -10.25
C TYR A 29 6.52 12.49 -9.19
N ALA A 30 6.47 12.08 -7.92
CA ALA A 30 7.15 12.78 -6.84
C ALA A 30 8.66 12.89 -7.09
N LEU A 31 9.30 11.78 -7.50
CA LEU A 31 10.72 11.74 -7.87
C LEU A 31 11.04 12.68 -9.04
N SER A 32 10.18 12.72 -10.06
CA SER A 32 10.37 13.61 -11.22
C SER A 32 10.30 15.10 -10.84
N LYS A 33 9.58 15.45 -9.78
CA LYS A 33 9.41 16.84 -9.30
C LYS A 33 10.45 17.27 -8.28
N SER A 34 10.83 16.40 -7.34
CA SER A 34 11.83 16.70 -6.30
C SER A 34 13.27 16.51 -6.78
N GLY A 35 13.47 15.64 -7.77
CA GLY A 35 14.76 15.10 -8.14
C GLY A 35 14.92 13.65 -7.71
N PHE A 36 15.59 12.86 -8.55
CA PHE A 36 15.75 11.41 -8.36
C PHE A 36 16.49 11.08 -7.06
N LEU A 37 17.62 11.74 -6.79
CA LEU A 37 18.42 11.48 -5.59
C LEU A 37 17.64 11.76 -4.30
N VAL A 38 16.87 12.86 -4.27
CA VAL A 38 16.01 13.20 -3.12
C VAL A 38 14.99 12.10 -2.90
N GLY A 39 14.26 11.72 -3.94
CA GLY A 39 13.24 10.68 -3.82
C GLY A 39 13.83 9.32 -3.43
N LEU A 40 15.01 8.97 -3.93
CA LEU A 40 15.73 7.74 -3.53
C LEU A 40 16.12 7.75 -2.05
N LEU A 41 16.63 8.88 -1.54
CA LEU A 41 16.96 9.03 -0.11
C LEU A 41 15.70 8.90 0.76
N TYR A 42 14.57 9.48 0.34
CA TYR A 42 13.30 9.28 1.03
C TYR A 42 12.82 7.83 0.96
N LEU A 43 12.94 7.15 -0.19
CA LEU A 43 12.51 5.77 -0.35
C LEU A 43 13.29 4.84 0.59
N ILE A 44 14.61 4.99 0.65
CA ILE A 44 15.48 4.21 1.54
C ILE A 44 15.22 4.60 3.01
N GLY A 45 15.22 5.89 3.33
CA GLY A 45 15.08 6.38 4.70
C GLY A 45 13.72 6.03 5.30
N LEU A 46 12.63 6.36 4.61
CA LEU A 46 11.27 6.02 5.06
C LEU A 46 11.02 4.52 4.99
N GLY A 47 11.59 3.82 4.00
CA GLY A 47 11.56 2.36 3.90
C GLY A 47 12.13 1.69 5.15
N LEU A 48 13.30 2.12 5.61
CA LEU A 48 13.92 1.62 6.84
C LEU A 48 13.09 1.95 8.09
N ILE A 49 12.59 3.18 8.21
CA ILE A 49 11.72 3.58 9.32
C ILE A 49 10.47 2.69 9.36
N MET A 50 9.82 2.48 8.21
CA MET A 50 8.61 1.67 8.12
C MET A 50 8.87 0.19 8.39
N LEU A 51 10.01 -0.34 7.94
CA LEU A 51 10.44 -1.69 8.30
C LEU A 51 10.57 -1.86 9.82
N ILE A 52 11.21 -0.89 10.51
CA ILE A 52 11.33 -0.90 11.97
C ILE A 52 9.95 -0.82 12.63
N LEU A 53 9.07 0.08 12.18
CA LEU A 53 7.71 0.21 12.71
C LEU A 53 6.88 -1.07 12.51
N HIS A 54 7.00 -1.73 11.36
CA HIS A 54 6.36 -3.02 11.12
C HIS A 54 6.87 -4.11 12.08
N HIS A 55 8.17 -4.13 12.41
CA HIS A 55 8.71 -5.04 13.42
C HIS A 55 8.21 -4.73 14.83
N PHE A 56 8.19 -3.46 15.23
CA PHE A 56 7.63 -3.06 16.53
C PHE A 56 6.16 -3.48 16.66
N TYR A 57 5.36 -3.27 15.62
CA TYR A 57 3.96 -3.67 15.67
C TYR A 57 3.79 -5.19 15.63
N THR A 58 4.67 -5.91 14.92
CA THR A 58 4.74 -7.38 14.96
C THR A 58 4.99 -7.88 16.38
N ASP A 59 5.89 -7.23 17.11
CA ASP A 59 6.20 -7.61 18.50
C ASP A 59 5.02 -7.36 19.44
N VAL A 60 4.32 -6.23 19.29
CA VAL A 60 3.07 -5.99 20.02
C VAL A 60 2.05 -7.10 19.72
N VAL A 61 1.87 -7.43 18.44
CA VAL A 61 0.89 -8.40 17.97
C VAL A 61 1.23 -9.84 18.42
N LEU A 62 2.50 -10.23 18.43
CA LEU A 62 2.95 -11.57 18.87
C LEU A 62 2.94 -11.73 20.40
N ASN A 63 3.27 -10.67 21.15
CA ASN A 63 3.33 -10.72 22.62
C ASN A 63 1.97 -10.50 23.30
N THR A 64 0.92 -10.20 22.53
CA THR A 64 -0.45 -10.07 23.07
C THR A 64 -1.24 -11.36 22.88
N LYS A 65 -1.71 -11.96 23.98
CA LYS A 65 -2.57 -13.16 23.92
C LYS A 65 -3.87 -12.90 23.14
N GLU A 66 -4.51 -11.78 23.43
CA GLU A 66 -5.74 -11.36 22.78
C GLU A 66 -5.50 -10.87 21.34
N LYS A 67 -6.55 -10.98 20.52
CA LYS A 67 -6.55 -10.48 19.16
C LYS A 67 -7.27 -9.14 19.12
N HIS A 68 -6.55 -8.13 18.68
CA HIS A 68 -7.05 -6.77 18.54
C HIS A 68 -6.73 -6.25 17.15
N ARG A 69 -7.33 -5.11 16.77
CA ARG A 69 -6.82 -4.26 15.68
C ARG A 69 -5.96 -3.15 16.28
N TYR A 70 -5.33 -2.33 15.43
CA TYR A 70 -4.40 -1.26 15.86
C TYR A 70 -4.93 -0.41 17.03
N ILE A 71 -6.18 0.05 16.95
CA ILE A 71 -6.84 0.85 18.00
C ILE A 71 -6.98 0.07 19.32
N GLY A 72 -7.25 -1.24 19.25
CA GLY A 72 -7.37 -2.11 20.43
C GLY A 72 -6.02 -2.34 21.10
N TYR A 73 -4.97 -2.60 20.33
CA TYR A 73 -3.61 -2.69 20.85
C TYR A 73 -3.16 -1.37 21.49
N ALA A 74 -3.42 -0.23 20.84
CA ALA A 74 -3.12 1.08 21.41
C ALA A 74 -3.84 1.30 22.74
N LYS A 75 -5.11 0.88 22.87
CA LYS A 75 -5.83 0.93 24.15
C LYS A 75 -5.17 0.08 25.22
N GLN A 76 -4.74 -1.13 24.87
CA GLN A 76 -4.17 -2.08 25.83
C GLN A 76 -2.82 -1.60 26.39
N TYR A 77 -1.94 -1.09 25.52
CA TYR A 77 -0.58 -0.71 25.93
C TYR A 77 -0.44 0.75 26.36
N LEU A 78 -1.28 1.66 25.84
CA LEU A 78 -1.19 3.12 26.07
C LEU A 78 -2.45 3.70 26.73
N GLY A 79 -3.39 2.85 27.14
CA GLY A 79 -4.62 3.26 27.82
C GLY A 79 -5.60 4.06 26.96
N LYS A 80 -6.48 4.83 27.62
CA LYS A 80 -7.55 5.59 26.95
C LYS A 80 -7.01 6.65 25.99
N TRP A 81 -5.86 7.25 26.30
CA TRP A 81 -5.25 8.29 25.45
C TRP A 81 -4.74 7.69 24.14
N GLY A 82 -3.95 6.61 24.20
CA GLY A 82 -3.48 5.93 22.99
C GLY A 82 -4.61 5.41 22.11
N ARG A 83 -5.71 4.92 22.71
CA ARG A 83 -6.93 4.57 21.96
C ARG A 83 -7.48 5.75 21.14
N ARG A 84 -7.55 6.95 21.74
CA ARG A 84 -8.09 8.15 21.07
C ARG A 84 -7.20 8.56 19.91
N VAL A 85 -5.89 8.64 20.14
CA VAL A 85 -4.93 9.00 19.09
C VAL A 85 -4.98 8.00 17.94
N ALA A 86 -4.93 6.69 18.25
CA ALA A 86 -5.01 5.64 17.24
C ALA A 86 -6.34 5.64 16.49
N TYR A 87 -7.46 5.96 17.16
CA TYR A 87 -8.76 6.07 16.52
C TYR A 87 -8.78 7.23 15.53
N VAL A 88 -8.36 8.42 15.95
CA VAL A 88 -8.33 9.61 15.10
C VAL A 88 -7.38 9.40 13.91
N SER A 89 -6.18 8.89 14.13
CA SER A 89 -5.23 8.64 13.04
C SER A 89 -5.72 7.57 12.06
N SER A 90 -6.35 6.50 12.56
CA SER A 90 -6.93 5.47 11.70
C SER A 90 -8.13 5.99 10.90
N LEU A 91 -8.97 6.83 11.52
CA LEU A 91 -10.13 7.42 10.84
C LEU A 91 -9.69 8.27 9.64
N PHE A 92 -8.75 9.19 9.85
CA PHE A 92 -8.22 10.01 8.76
C PHE A 92 -7.41 9.20 7.75
N GLY A 93 -6.57 8.27 8.21
CA GLY A 93 -5.74 7.45 7.32
C GLY A 93 -6.56 6.55 6.40
N ILE A 94 -7.56 5.85 6.94
CA ILE A 94 -8.42 4.95 6.15
C ILE A 94 -9.31 5.77 5.22
N THR A 95 -9.96 6.82 5.73
CA THR A 95 -10.87 7.64 4.90
C THR A 95 -10.12 8.38 3.81
N GLY A 96 -8.98 9.01 4.13
CA GLY A 96 -8.13 9.68 3.16
C GLY A 96 -7.56 8.72 2.13
N GLY A 97 -7.17 7.51 2.56
CA GLY A 97 -6.79 6.43 1.67
C GLY A 97 -7.92 6.10 0.68
N LEU A 98 -9.11 5.79 1.18
CA LEU A 98 -10.27 5.47 0.31
C LEU A 98 -10.57 6.57 -0.71
N ILE A 99 -10.50 7.84 -0.31
CA ILE A 99 -10.67 8.97 -1.23
C ILE A 99 -9.60 8.94 -2.33
N ALA A 100 -8.33 8.72 -1.98
CA ALA A 100 -7.25 8.59 -2.96
C ALA A 100 -7.48 7.41 -3.92
N TYR A 101 -7.96 6.26 -3.40
CA TYR A 101 -8.32 5.10 -4.23
C TYR A 101 -9.47 5.42 -5.20
N PHE A 102 -10.48 6.18 -4.80
CA PHE A 102 -11.58 6.57 -5.69
C PHE A 102 -11.15 7.58 -6.75
N ILE A 103 -10.31 8.55 -6.38
CA ILE A 103 -9.75 9.54 -7.31
C ILE A 103 -8.94 8.83 -8.40
N VAL A 104 -7.94 8.03 -8.01
CA VAL A 104 -7.05 7.37 -8.97
C VAL A 104 -7.76 6.25 -9.73
N GLY A 105 -8.62 5.47 -9.07
CA GLY A 105 -9.43 4.46 -9.74
C GLY A 105 -10.36 5.06 -10.79
N GLY A 106 -10.98 6.20 -10.49
CA GLY A 106 -11.79 6.96 -11.44
C GLY A 106 -10.97 7.58 -12.59
N GLU A 107 -9.75 8.06 -12.32
CA GLU A 107 -8.82 8.53 -13.35
C GLU A 107 -8.45 7.40 -14.33
N PHE A 108 -8.16 6.19 -13.83
CA PHE A 108 -7.90 5.04 -14.70
C PHE A 108 -9.14 4.61 -15.49
N LEU A 109 -10.32 4.65 -14.87
CA LEU A 109 -11.57 4.35 -15.56
C LEU A 109 -11.85 5.37 -16.67
N TYR A 110 -11.63 6.67 -16.41
CA TYR A 110 -11.72 7.73 -17.40
C TYR A 110 -10.68 7.58 -18.50
N ALA A 111 -9.43 7.25 -18.18
CA ALA A 111 -8.37 7.05 -19.19
C ALA A 111 -8.73 5.92 -20.17
N LEU A 112 -9.47 4.90 -19.72
CA LEU A 112 -9.91 3.78 -20.55
C LEU A 112 -11.18 4.10 -21.36
N LEU A 113 -12.18 4.73 -20.74
CA LEU A 113 -13.53 4.87 -21.31
C LEU A 113 -13.83 6.29 -21.83
N GLY A 114 -13.19 7.31 -21.27
CA GLY A 114 -13.33 8.71 -21.65
C GLY A 114 -13.09 8.99 -23.14
N PRO A 115 -12.08 8.37 -23.80
CA PRO A 115 -11.89 8.54 -25.24
C PRO A 115 -13.07 8.06 -26.11
N VAL A 116 -13.91 7.15 -25.59
CA VAL A 116 -15.06 6.58 -26.31
C VAL A 116 -16.37 7.24 -25.90
N PHE A 117 -16.58 7.46 -24.60
CA PHE A 117 -17.84 7.92 -24.04
C PHE A 117 -17.84 9.40 -23.62
N GLY A 118 -16.68 10.05 -23.59
CA GLY A 118 -16.53 11.45 -23.16
C GLY A 118 -16.87 11.67 -21.68
N GLY A 119 -17.24 12.91 -21.35
CA GLY A 119 -17.64 13.32 -20.00
C GLY A 119 -16.48 13.81 -19.11
N GLU A 120 -16.79 14.10 -17.85
CA GLU A 120 -15.83 14.63 -16.87
C GLU A 120 -15.26 13.53 -15.98
N VAL A 121 -13.98 13.65 -15.61
CA VAL A 121 -13.27 12.70 -14.71
C VAL A 121 -14.04 12.46 -13.40
N PHE A 122 -14.65 13.51 -12.85
CA PHE A 122 -15.42 13.42 -11.61
C PHE A 122 -16.56 12.39 -11.70
N ASN A 123 -17.24 12.29 -12.84
CA ASN A 123 -18.30 11.31 -13.03
C ASN A 123 -17.78 9.88 -12.93
N TYR A 124 -16.60 9.61 -13.49
CA TYR A 124 -15.95 8.31 -13.42
C TYR A 124 -15.48 7.97 -12.00
N GLN A 125 -15.02 8.96 -11.23
CA GLN A 125 -14.69 8.79 -9.82
C GLN A 125 -15.92 8.43 -8.98
N VAL A 126 -17.05 9.10 -9.21
CA VAL A 126 -18.32 8.80 -8.52
C VAL A 126 -18.84 7.42 -8.92
N ILE A 127 -18.82 7.07 -10.22
CA ILE A 127 -19.20 5.75 -10.72
C ILE A 127 -18.34 4.66 -10.08
N PHE A 128 -17.02 4.87 -10.03
CA PHE A 128 -16.08 3.93 -9.44
C PHE A 128 -16.34 3.73 -7.94
N PHE A 129 -16.62 4.81 -7.20
CA PHE A 129 -17.05 4.75 -5.80
C PHE A 129 -18.34 3.94 -5.63
N VAL A 130 -19.40 4.25 -6.39
CA VAL A 130 -20.70 3.57 -6.26
C VAL A 130 -20.56 2.08 -6.59
N PHE A 131 -19.81 1.74 -7.63
CA PHE A 131 -19.53 0.36 -8.01
C PHE A 131 -18.81 -0.41 -6.90
N LEU A 132 -17.72 0.15 -6.35
CA LEU A 132 -16.99 -0.49 -5.26
C LEU A 132 -17.81 -0.61 -3.99
N ALA A 133 -18.56 0.42 -3.63
CA ALA A 133 -19.46 0.39 -2.47
C ALA A 133 -20.49 -0.73 -2.62
N PHE A 134 -21.11 -0.85 -3.80
CA PHE A 134 -22.03 -1.95 -4.10
C PHE A 134 -21.36 -3.33 -4.06
N ALA A 135 -20.16 -3.48 -4.65
CA ALA A 135 -19.42 -4.73 -4.65
C ALA A 135 -19.11 -5.22 -3.21
N VAL A 136 -18.76 -4.30 -2.31
CA VAL A 136 -18.53 -4.61 -0.88
C VAL A 136 -19.82 -5.10 -0.21
N LEU A 137 -20.99 -4.55 -0.55
CA LEU A 137 -22.28 -4.98 -0.02
C LEU A 137 -22.70 -6.37 -0.53
N VAL A 138 -22.40 -6.70 -1.79
CA VAL A 138 -22.71 -8.02 -2.40
C VAL A 138 -21.83 -9.13 -1.83
N GLY A 139 -20.58 -8.83 -1.50
CA GLY A 139 -19.71 -9.71 -0.72
C GLY A 139 -18.27 -9.82 -1.21
N LEU A 140 -17.35 -9.99 -0.26
CA LEU A 140 -15.90 -9.94 -0.48
C LEU A 140 -15.33 -11.08 -1.33
N ARG A 141 -16.07 -12.18 -1.54
CA ARG A 141 -15.58 -13.34 -2.30
C ARG A 141 -15.40 -13.02 -3.79
N LEU A 142 -16.29 -12.21 -4.37
CA LEU A 142 -16.18 -11.75 -5.75
C LEU A 142 -14.96 -10.82 -5.91
N ILE A 143 -14.81 -9.88 -4.96
CA ILE A 143 -13.71 -8.91 -4.94
C ILE A 143 -12.35 -9.60 -4.92
N SER A 144 -12.18 -10.61 -4.03
CA SER A 144 -10.92 -11.35 -3.92
C SER A 144 -10.53 -12.11 -5.20
N THR A 145 -11.50 -12.53 -6.02
CA THR A 145 -11.21 -13.20 -7.30
C THR A 145 -10.79 -12.19 -8.38
N ILE A 146 -11.47 -11.04 -8.43
CA ILE A 146 -11.16 -9.95 -9.35
C ILE A 146 -9.78 -9.36 -9.05
N GLU A 147 -9.44 -9.22 -7.77
CA GLU A 147 -8.15 -8.68 -7.29
C GLU A 147 -6.94 -9.43 -7.87
N ILE A 148 -7.00 -10.77 -7.93
CA ILE A 148 -5.93 -11.58 -8.51
C ILE A 148 -5.75 -11.24 -9.99
N GLY A 149 -6.86 -11.14 -10.74
CA GLY A 149 -6.83 -10.75 -12.15
C GLY A 149 -6.27 -9.34 -12.35
N MET A 150 -6.70 -8.38 -11.54
CA MET A 150 -6.20 -6.99 -11.59
C MET A 150 -4.72 -6.90 -11.23
N THR A 151 -4.25 -7.71 -10.28
CA THR A 151 -2.83 -7.76 -9.88
C THR A 151 -1.95 -8.30 -11.00
N ILE A 152 -2.37 -9.39 -11.65
CA ILE A 152 -1.65 -9.94 -12.80
C ILE A 152 -1.62 -8.92 -13.94
N PHE A 153 -2.75 -8.26 -14.21
CA PHE A 153 -2.83 -7.21 -15.22
C PHE A 153 -1.90 -6.02 -14.89
N LEU A 154 -1.87 -5.58 -13.63
CA LEU A 154 -0.96 -4.53 -13.16
C LEU A 154 0.50 -4.90 -13.41
N LEU A 155 0.92 -6.09 -12.99
CA LEU A 155 2.30 -6.56 -13.18
C LEU A 155 2.68 -6.62 -14.66
N LEU A 156 1.75 -7.06 -15.52
CA LEU A 156 1.94 -7.09 -16.97
C LEU A 156 2.11 -5.69 -17.54
N VAL A 157 1.25 -4.73 -17.17
CA VAL A 157 1.35 -3.33 -17.61
C VAL A 157 2.66 -2.70 -17.14
N MET A 158 3.06 -2.94 -15.88
CA MET A 158 4.34 -2.45 -15.35
C MET A 158 5.53 -3.01 -16.14
N ALA A 159 5.52 -4.31 -16.47
CA ALA A 159 6.58 -4.94 -17.27
C ALA A 159 6.65 -4.35 -18.69
N ILE A 160 5.51 -4.05 -19.31
CA ILE A 160 5.45 -3.37 -20.62
C ILE A 160 6.03 -1.94 -20.51
N ILE A 161 5.61 -1.17 -19.51
CA ILE A 161 6.10 0.20 -19.31
C ILE A 161 7.62 0.19 -19.09
N PHE A 162 8.13 -0.75 -18.28
CA PHE A 162 9.54 -0.86 -17.98
C PHE A 162 10.35 -1.26 -19.23
N SER A 163 9.94 -2.31 -19.94
CA SER A 163 10.62 -2.77 -21.15
C SER A 163 10.65 -1.71 -22.26
N TYR A 164 9.55 -0.98 -22.46
CA TYR A 164 9.48 0.11 -23.43
C TYR A 164 10.19 1.39 -22.97
N GLY A 165 10.32 1.58 -21.66
CA GLY A 165 10.96 2.73 -21.03
C GLY A 165 12.49 2.69 -21.04
N ILE A 166 13.11 1.50 -20.87
CA ILE A 166 14.57 1.30 -20.85
C ILE A 166 15.31 2.04 -21.99
N PRO A 167 14.95 1.87 -23.28
CA PRO A 167 15.68 2.54 -24.36
C PRO A 167 15.49 4.07 -24.38
N LYS A 168 14.54 4.61 -23.63
CA LYS A 168 14.21 6.04 -23.57
C LYS A 168 14.78 6.74 -22.33
N VAL A 169 15.56 6.03 -21.50
CA VAL A 169 16.13 6.60 -20.28
C VAL A 169 17.16 7.67 -20.64
N ASN A 170 16.91 8.90 -20.19
CA ASN A 170 17.88 9.99 -20.24
C ASN A 170 18.51 10.18 -18.85
N LEU A 171 19.82 9.95 -18.75
CA LEU A 171 20.57 10.07 -17.50
C LEU A 171 20.54 11.48 -16.90
N LEU A 172 20.35 12.52 -17.72
CA LEU A 172 20.22 13.90 -17.24
C LEU A 172 18.99 14.10 -16.34
N ASN A 173 17.94 13.27 -16.50
CA ASN A 173 16.77 13.33 -15.64
C ASN A 173 17.08 12.86 -14.22
N LEU A 174 18.15 12.07 -14.01
CA LEU A 174 18.57 11.59 -12.70
C LEU A 174 19.33 12.63 -11.88
N THR A 175 19.86 13.67 -12.53
CA THR A 175 20.60 14.77 -11.87
C THR A 175 19.70 15.97 -11.56
N THR A 176 18.40 15.87 -11.82
CA THR A 176 17.44 16.92 -11.48
C THR A 176 17.35 17.10 -9.97
N PHE A 177 17.26 18.35 -9.52
CA PHE A 177 17.10 18.69 -8.12
C PHE A 177 16.30 19.97 -8.00
N ASN A 178 15.19 19.91 -7.25
CA ASN A 178 14.33 21.07 -7.04
C ASN A 178 14.00 21.24 -5.55
N HIS A 179 14.60 22.26 -4.96
CA HIS A 179 14.41 22.62 -3.55
C HIS A 179 12.94 22.91 -3.20
N ALA A 180 12.16 23.48 -4.13
CA ALA A 180 10.76 23.82 -3.88
C ALA A 180 9.89 22.57 -3.65
N HIS A 181 10.32 21.41 -4.15
CA HIS A 181 9.60 20.14 -4.05
C HIS A 181 10.32 19.11 -3.18
N ILE A 182 11.31 19.51 -2.37
CA ILE A 182 12.11 18.58 -1.57
C ILE A 182 11.28 17.75 -0.57
N PHE A 183 10.17 18.28 -0.07
CA PHE A 183 9.27 17.60 0.85
C PHE A 183 8.12 16.84 0.17
N LEU A 184 7.95 16.99 -1.14
CA LEU A 184 6.86 16.33 -1.88
C LEU A 184 6.92 14.79 -1.76
N PRO A 185 8.08 14.13 -1.88
CA PRO A 185 8.15 12.66 -1.80
C PRO A 185 7.78 12.10 -0.43
N TYR A 186 7.91 12.88 0.65
CA TYR A 186 7.70 12.39 2.02
C TYR A 186 6.33 11.73 2.19
N GLY A 187 5.26 12.46 1.91
CA GLY A 187 3.90 11.96 2.07
C GLY A 187 3.55 10.87 1.07
N VAL A 188 3.98 11.03 -0.18
CA VAL A 188 3.69 10.06 -1.26
C VAL A 188 4.33 8.71 -0.97
N ILE A 189 5.62 8.71 -0.61
CA ILE A 189 6.35 7.47 -0.30
C ILE A 189 5.80 6.83 0.97
N LEU A 190 5.56 7.61 2.03
CA LEU A 190 5.03 7.07 3.28
C LEU A 190 3.65 6.41 3.09
N PHE A 191 2.80 6.98 2.25
CA PHE A 191 1.53 6.38 1.87
C PHE A 191 1.73 5.11 1.02
N ALA A 192 2.65 5.13 0.06
CA ALA A 192 2.94 4.00 -0.82
C ALA A 192 3.50 2.76 -0.11
N ILE A 193 4.22 2.95 1.00
CA ILE A 193 4.85 1.83 1.74
C ILE A 193 4.08 1.45 3.02
N GLY A 194 2.89 2.03 3.20
CA GLY A 194 2.02 1.76 4.36
C GLY A 194 1.45 0.36 4.35
N GLY A 195 1.77 -0.47 5.35
CA GLY A 195 1.32 -1.86 5.41
C GLY A 195 0.79 -2.33 6.77
N MET A 196 0.79 -1.46 7.78
CA MET A 196 0.67 -1.87 9.19
C MET A 196 -0.63 -2.62 9.51
N ASN A 197 -1.74 -2.33 8.81
CA ASN A 197 -3.03 -2.96 9.04
C ASN A 197 -3.06 -4.46 8.69
N ALA A 198 -2.15 -4.94 7.84
CA ALA A 198 -2.03 -6.35 7.49
C ALA A 198 -1.34 -7.17 8.60
N ILE A 199 -0.62 -6.55 9.54
CA ILE A 199 0.18 -7.27 10.54
C ILE A 199 -0.68 -8.17 11.47
N PRO A 200 -1.81 -7.72 12.04
CA PRO A 200 -2.71 -8.60 12.78
C PRO A 200 -3.31 -9.71 11.91
N GLU A 201 -3.50 -9.44 10.62
CA GLU A 201 -4.10 -10.37 9.68
C GLU A 201 -3.14 -11.51 9.31
N ILE A 202 -1.87 -11.19 9.04
CA ILE A 202 -0.86 -12.22 8.79
C ILE A 202 -0.61 -13.08 10.03
N ARG A 203 -0.76 -12.54 11.26
CA ARG A 203 -0.75 -13.37 12.49
C ARG A 203 -1.87 -14.41 12.45
N ASP A 204 -3.06 -14.00 12.01
CA ASP A 204 -4.21 -14.88 11.89
C ASP A 204 -4.10 -15.90 10.76
N VAL A 205 -3.36 -15.59 9.70
CA VAL A 205 -3.03 -16.52 8.60
C VAL A 205 -1.96 -17.54 9.04
N LEU A 206 -0.96 -17.11 9.80
CA LEU A 206 0.20 -17.93 10.19
C LEU A 206 -0.06 -18.87 11.38
N ARG A 207 -1.24 -18.84 12.03
CA ARG A 207 -1.65 -19.64 13.23
C ARG A 207 -0.64 -20.71 13.69
N GLY A 208 0.23 -20.36 14.63
CA GLY A 208 1.23 -21.27 15.22
C GLY A 208 2.64 -21.16 14.63
N TYR A 209 2.84 -20.40 13.55
CA TYR A 209 4.14 -20.13 12.92
C TYR A 209 4.65 -18.71 13.23
N GLY A 210 4.52 -18.26 14.48
CA GLY A 210 4.88 -16.90 14.89
C GLY A 210 6.35 -16.54 14.66
N ARG A 211 7.26 -17.52 14.67
CA ARG A 211 8.68 -17.31 14.35
C ARG A 211 8.90 -16.90 12.89
N ASP A 212 8.06 -17.39 11.98
CA ASP A 212 8.15 -17.07 10.55
C ASP A 212 7.52 -15.70 10.22
N MET A 213 6.73 -15.12 11.14
CA MET A 213 6.08 -13.82 10.94
C MET A 213 7.08 -12.69 10.73
N ARG A 214 8.17 -12.67 11.51
CA ARG A 214 9.24 -11.67 11.34
C ARG A 214 9.89 -11.74 9.95
N MET A 215 10.11 -12.95 9.45
CA MET A 215 10.64 -13.16 8.10
C MET A 215 9.66 -12.65 7.05
N VAL A 216 8.36 -12.98 7.17
CA VAL A 216 7.32 -12.48 6.27
C VAL A 216 7.27 -10.96 6.28
N VAL A 217 7.31 -10.34 7.46
CA VAL A 217 7.27 -8.88 7.62
C VAL A 217 8.47 -8.20 6.97
N THR A 218 9.67 -8.73 7.16
CA THR A 218 10.89 -8.19 6.53
C THR A 218 10.79 -8.25 5.01
N TRP A 219 10.53 -9.42 4.43
CA TRP A 219 10.50 -9.56 2.97
C TRP A 219 9.33 -8.82 2.33
N SER A 220 8.16 -8.81 2.96
CA SER A 220 7.00 -8.08 2.44
C SER A 220 7.20 -6.56 2.50
N SER A 221 8.05 -6.05 3.40
CA SER A 221 8.38 -4.62 3.47
C SER A 221 9.51 -4.22 2.52
N ILE A 222 10.44 -5.14 2.22
CA ILE A 222 11.59 -4.86 1.35
C ILE A 222 11.23 -4.99 -0.13
N VAL A 223 10.46 -6.01 -0.51
CA VAL A 223 10.13 -6.26 -1.92
C VAL A 223 9.45 -5.07 -2.61
N PRO A 224 8.49 -4.36 -1.98
CA PRO A 224 7.89 -3.16 -2.58
C PRO A 224 8.83 -1.95 -2.72
N LEU A 225 9.99 -1.96 -2.06
CA LEU A 225 10.99 -0.89 -2.14
C LEU A 225 12.02 -1.13 -3.26
N ALA A 226 12.05 -2.35 -3.82
CA ALA A 226 12.99 -2.78 -4.86
C ALA A 226 12.39 -2.57 -6.26
#